data_AF-A0A5E4YVG9-F1
#
_entry.id   AF-A0A5E4YVG9-F1
#
_cell.length_a   1.000
_cell.length_b   1.000
_cell.length_c   1.000
_cell.angle_alpha   90.00
_cell.angle_beta   90.00
_cell.angle_gamma   90.00
#
_symmetry.space_group_name_H-M   'P 1'
#
loop_
_entity.id
_entity.type
_entity.pdbx_description
1 polymer ?
#
loop_
_entity_poly.entity_id
_entity_poly.type
_entity_poly.pdbx_seq_one_letter_code
_entity_poly.pdbx_strand_id
1 'polypeptide(L)' 'MTLHLPAASLVQASVDRLNTLSERILALTMCTNTDAGKEIPHRFLLAIFEELGEMTVELVCECHKLKADFLDA' A
#
# COMPACT_ATOMS: atom_id res chain seq x y z
N MET A 1 -5.34 24.45 -20.43
CA MET A 1 -6.37 23.39 -20.44
C MET A 1 -6.31 22.69 -19.10
N THR A 2 -7.22 23.03 -18.19
CA THR A 2 -7.34 22.36 -16.89
C THR A 2 -8.22 21.13 -17.10
N LEU A 3 -7.61 19.94 -17.17
CA LEU A 3 -8.35 18.68 -17.20
C LEU A 3 -9.07 18.52 -15.87
N HIS A 4 -10.36 18.84 -15.84
CA HIS A 4 -11.26 18.39 -14.78
C HIS A 4 -11.34 16.87 -14.89
N LEU A 5 -10.46 16.15 -14.20
CA LEU A 5 -10.74 14.76 -13.88
C LEU A 5 -11.99 14.78 -12.98
N PRO A 6 -13.05 14.02 -13.31
CA PRO A 6 -14.22 13.94 -12.44
C PRO A 6 -13.74 13.45 -11.07
N ALA A 7 -14.29 13.98 -9.97
CA ALA A 7 -13.96 13.54 -8.61
C ALA A 7 -14.04 12.00 -8.45
N ALA A 8 -14.95 11.35 -9.19
CA ALA A 8 -15.04 9.89 -9.28
C ALA A 8 -13.75 9.20 -9.79
N SER A 9 -12.99 9.84 -10.67
CA SER A 9 -11.71 9.34 -11.19
C SER A 9 -10.57 9.44 -10.17
N LEU A 10 -10.61 10.45 -9.28
CA LEU A 10 -9.62 10.62 -8.20
C LEU A 10 -9.88 9.63 -7.06
N VAL A 11 -11.13 9.48 -6.65
CA VAL A 11 -11.56 8.47 -5.67
C VAL A 11 -11.21 7.07 -6.15
N GLN A 12 -11.48 6.74 -7.41
CA GLN A 12 -11.12 5.43 -7.98
C GLN A 12 -9.60 5.19 -7.93
N ALA A 13 -8.79 6.18 -8.32
CA ALA A 13 -7.33 6.04 -8.29
C ALA A 13 -6.79 5.81 -6.87
N SER A 14 -7.35 6.51 -5.88
CA SER A 14 -7.01 6.32 -4.46
C SER A 14 -7.39 4.91 -3.97
N VAL A 15 -8.58 4.41 -4.35
CA VAL A 15 -9.03 3.05 -4.01
C VAL A 15 -8.14 1.98 -4.65
N ASP A 16 -7.79 2.14 -5.93
CA ASP A 16 -6.91 1.19 -6.63
C ASP A 16 -5.53 1.12 -5.98
N ARG A 17 -5.01 2.27 -5.54
CA ARG A 17 -3.73 2.34 -4.82
C ARG A 17 -3.81 1.70 -3.43
N LEU A 18 -4.90 1.91 -2.69
CA LEU A 18 -5.13 1.25 -1.40
C LEU A 18 -5.20 -0.27 -1.54
N ASN A 19 -5.87 -0.78 -2.59
CA ASN A 19 -5.91 -2.21 -2.88
C ASN A 19 -4.50 -2.75 -3.16
N THR A 20 -3.75 -2.07 -4.03
CA THR A 20 -2.38 -2.46 -4.38
C THR A 20 -1.46 -2.51 -3.14
N LEU A 21 -1.53 -1.50 -2.28
CA LEU A 21 -0.76 -1.46 -1.03
C LEU A 21 -1.15 -2.59 -0.09
N SER A 22 -2.45 -2.86 0.05
CA SER A 22 -2.98 -3.92 0.90
C SER A 22 -2.51 -5.31 0.44
N GLU A 23 -2.55 -5.57 -0.87
CA GLU A 23 -2.06 -6.83 -1.45
C GLU A 23 -0.55 -7.01 -1.24
N ARG A 24 0.24 -5.96 -1.45
CA ARG A 24 1.70 -6.00 -1.25
C ARG A 24 2.08 -6.24 0.22
N ILE A 25 1.42 -5.54 1.15
CA ILE A 25 1.63 -5.73 2.60
C ILE A 25 1.30 -7.17 2.99
N LEU A 26 0.17 -7.71 2.52
CA LEU A 26 -0.22 -9.08 2.81
C LEU A 26 0.82 -10.08 2.27
N ALA A 27 1.24 -9.91 1.01
CA ALA A 27 2.23 -10.78 0.39
C ALA A 27 3.56 -10.80 1.16
N LEU A 28 4.05 -9.64 1.60
CA LEU A 28 5.28 -9.55 2.37
C LEU A 28 5.15 -10.11 3.78
N THR A 29 3.99 -9.94 4.42
CA THR A 29 3.74 -10.49 5.76
C THR A 29 3.64 -12.02 5.75
N MET A 30 3.18 -12.61 4.64
CA MET A 30 3.14 -14.07 4.45
C MET A 30 4.48 -14.68 4.05
N CYS A 31 5.50 -13.87 3.78
CA CYS A 31 6.82 -14.34 3.39
C CYS A 31 7.59 -14.79 4.65
N THR A 32 7.35 -16.02 5.09
CA THR A 32 8.04 -16.61 6.26
C THR A 32 9.18 -17.54 5.86
N ASN A 33 9.12 -18.10 4.64
CA ASN A 33 10.03 -19.12 4.15
C ASN A 33 10.49 -18.76 2.73
N THR A 34 11.70 -19.17 2.38
CA THR A 34 12.18 -19.19 0.99
C THR A 34 11.45 -20.26 0.18
N ASP A 35 11.52 -20.18 -1.15
CA ASP A 35 10.95 -21.20 -2.05
C ASP A 35 11.48 -22.62 -1.79
N ALA A 36 12.69 -22.73 -1.24
CA ALA A 36 13.30 -23.99 -0.82
C ALA A 36 12.79 -24.51 0.54
N GLY A 37 11.80 -23.84 1.15
CA GLY A 37 11.24 -24.16 2.47
C GLY A 37 12.13 -23.79 3.65
N LYS A 38 13.24 -23.07 3.42
CA LYS A 38 14.16 -22.63 4.49
C LYS A 38 13.70 -21.31 5.08
N GLU A 39 14.00 -21.09 6.36
CA GLU A 39 13.81 -19.79 7.01
C GLU A 39 14.52 -18.67 6.24
N ILE A 40 13.88 -17.50 6.20
CA ILE A 40 14.45 -16.31 5.59
C ILE A 40 15.61 -15.80 6.46
N PRO A 41 16.80 -15.55 5.88
CA PRO A 41 17.90 -14.98 6.65
C PRO A 41 17.54 -13.62 7.27
N HIS A 42 17.98 -13.40 8.52
CA HIS A 42 17.65 -12.22 9.31
C HIS A 42 17.83 -10.88 8.58
N ARG A 43 18.88 -10.72 7.77
CA ARG A 43 19.11 -9.49 7.00
C ARG A 43 17.98 -9.14 6.03
N PHE A 44 17.30 -10.16 5.48
CA PHE A 44 16.17 -9.96 4.58
C PHE A 44 14.88 -9.72 5.36
N LEU A 45 14.73 -10.33 6.54
CA LEU A 45 13.63 -10.01 7.46
C LEU A 45 13.65 -8.53 7.86
N LEU A 46 14.83 -7.98 8.16
CA LEU A 46 14.97 -6.54 8.45
C LEU A 46 14.51 -5.68 7.27
N ALA A 47 14.94 -6.00 6.06
CA ALA A 47 14.50 -5.27 4.86
C ALA A 47 13.00 -5.41 4.60
N ILE A 48 12.41 -6.59 4.85
CA ILE A 48 10.96 -6.81 4.76
C ILE A 48 10.23 -5.93 5.78
N PHE A 49 10.71 -5.86 7.03
CA PHE A 49 10.09 -5.03 8.05
C PHE A 49 10.22 -3.53 7.77
N GLU A 50 11.35 -3.08 7.21
CA GLU A 50 11.55 -1.70 6.78
C GLU A 50 10.54 -1.32 5.68
N GLU A 51 10.44 -2.13 4.63
CA GLU A 51 9.47 -1.92 3.54
C GLU A 51 8.02 -1.97 4.06
N LEU A 52 7.69 -2.89 4.97
CA LEU A 52 6.37 -2.93 5.62
C LEU A 52 6.08 -1.64 6.40
N GLY A 53 7.08 -1.07 7.07
CA GLY A 53 6.97 0.23 7.73
C GLY A 53 6.66 1.34 6.74
N GLU A 54 7.37 1.42 5.63
CA GLU A 54 7.15 2.45 4.60
C GLU A 54 5.77 2.31 3.95
N MET A 55 5.37 1.10 3.55
CA MET A 55 4.07 0.87 2.92
C MET A 55 2.89 1.14 3.85
N THR A 56 3.02 0.87 5.15
CA THR A 56 1.94 1.19 6.11
C THR A 56 1.76 2.69 6.29
N VAL A 57 2.85 3.48 6.25
CA VAL A 57 2.77 4.94 6.22
C VAL A 57 2.09 5.42 4.94
N GLU A 58 2.43 4.85 3.80
CA GLU A 58 1.79 5.18 2.51
C GLU A 58 0.29 4.85 2.54
N LEU A 59 -0.09 3.68 3.07
CA LEU A 59 -1.47 3.26 3.21
C LEU A 59 -2.30 4.24 4.05
N VAL A 60 -1.76 4.67 5.20
CA VAL A 60 -2.41 5.68 6.06
C VAL A 60 -2.57 7.02 5.32
N CYS A 61 -1.55 7.44 4.57
CA CYS A 61 -1.61 8.66 3.76
C CYS A 61 -2.71 8.60 2.69
N GLU A 62 -2.81 7.50 1.96
CA GLU A 62 -3.86 7.32 0.93
C GLU A 62 -5.26 7.24 1.56
N CYS A 63 -5.41 6.61 2.72
CA CYS A 63 -6.68 6.63 3.47
C CYS A 63 -7.07 8.05 3.89
N HIS A 64 -6.12 8.87 4.33
CA HIS A 64 -6.39 10.27 4.67
C HIS A 64 -6.79 11.10 3.45
N LYS A 65 -6.13 10.91 2.30
CA LYS A 65 -6.50 11.56 1.04
C LYS A 65 -7.91 11.19 0.63
N LEU A 66 -8.21 9.89 0.60
CA LEU A 66 -9.54 9.38 0.27
C LEU A 66 -10.60 9.98 1.20
N LYS A 67 -10.33 10.03 2.51
CA LYS A 67 -11.24 10.67 3.47
C LYS A 67 -11.46 12.15 3.19
N ALA A 68 -10.41 12.90 2.83
CA ALA A 68 -10.53 14.31 2.47
C ALA A 68 -11.37 14.48 1.19
N ASP A 69 -11.08 13.70 0.14
CA ASP A 69 -11.81 13.73 -1.12
C ASP A 69 -13.31 13.41 -0.95
N PHE A 70 -13.66 12.53 0.01
CA PHE A 70 -15.05 12.24 0.35
C PHE A 70 -15.74 13.31 1.19
N LEU A 71 -15.00 14.08 1.99
CA LEU A 71 -15.56 15.16 2.82
C LEU A 71 -15.67 16.49 2.06
N ASP A 72 -14.86 16.66 1.00
CA ASP A 72 -14.86 17.83 0.12
C ASP A 72 -15.85 17.70 -1.08
N ALA A 73 -16.52 16.55 -1.23
CA ALA A 73 -17.51 16.25 -2.28
C ALA A 73 -18.96 16.46 -1.80
#